data_AF-A0A2N1MZX3-F1
#
_entry.id   AF-A0A2N1MZX3-F1
#
_cell.length_a   1.000
_cell.length_b   1.000
_cell.length_c   1.000
_cell.angle_alpha   90.00
_cell.angle_beta   90.00
_cell.angle_gamma   90.00
#
_symmetry.space_group_name_H-M   'P 1'
#
loop_
_entity.id
_entity.type
_entity.pdbx_description
1 polymer ?
#
loop_
_entity_poly.entity_id
_entity_poly.type
_entity_poly.pdbx_seq_one_letter_code
_entity_poly.pdbx_strand_id
1 'polypeptide(L)'
;MLDQLPVEIVERIVTKIPDTDLIAASKVDSMWWQEVRQEAYKRWKNYATIIGNIYWKIQAIGKQFEKGDIDWITFEDVNDSYKRWIDCLTENQLYIMEKMLKNGMVVDLQERETIEYALSEQRWG
;
A
#
# COMPACT_ATOMS: atom_id res chain seq x y z
N MET A 1 25.74 -25.15 8.05
CA MET A 1 25.01 -24.06 8.72
C MET A 1 25.14 -22.85 7.84
N LEU A 2 24.05 -22.36 7.24
CA LEU A 2 24.04 -21.00 6.71
C LEU A 2 24.06 -20.09 7.94
N ASP A 3 25.11 -19.28 8.08
CA ASP A 3 25.20 -18.27 9.12
C ASP A 3 23.96 -17.38 9.06
N GLN A 4 23.20 -17.30 10.16
CA GLN A 4 22.03 -16.43 10.23
C GLN A 4 22.52 -14.99 10.08
N LEU A 5 22.05 -14.31 9.03
CA LEU A 5 22.29 -12.88 8.86
C LEU A 5 21.74 -12.13 10.09
N PRO A 6 22.43 -11.10 10.58
CA PRO A 6 21.87 -10.19 11.57
C PRO A 6 20.53 -9.62 11.09
N VAL A 7 19.60 -9.43 12.02
CA VAL A 7 18.24 -8.96 11.73
C VAL A 7 18.26 -7.63 10.96
N GLU A 8 19.20 -6.74 11.27
CA GLU A 8 19.35 -5.44 10.61
C GLU A 8 19.72 -5.57 9.12
N ILE A 9 20.41 -6.65 8.75
CA ILE A 9 20.73 -6.93 7.35
C ILE A 9 19.49 -7.47 6.63
N VAL A 10 18.74 -8.36 7.27
CA VAL A 10 17.48 -8.90 6.72
C VAL A 10 16.45 -7.78 6.52
N GLU A 11 16.25 -6.92 7.51
CA GLU A 11 15.40 -5.73 7.42
C GLU A 11 15.76 -4.87 6.19
N ARG A 12 17.05 -4.53 6.04
CA ARG A 12 17.53 -3.73 4.91
C ARG A 12 17.26 -4.41 3.57
N ILE A 13 17.47 -5.72 3.48
CA ILE A 13 17.17 -6.48 2.26
C ILE A 13 15.68 -6.42 1.97
N VAL A 14 14.83 -6.77 2.95
CA VAL A 14 13.37 -6.80 2.83
C VAL A 14 12.81 -5.45 2.37
N THR A 15 13.31 -4.33 2.89
CA THR A 15 12.88 -2.98 2.45
C THR A 15 13.16 -2.68 0.98
N LYS A 16 14.07 -3.41 0.33
CA LYS A 16 14.44 -3.21 -1.08
C LYS A 16 13.73 -4.18 -2.03
N ILE A 17 13.07 -5.21 -1.50
CA ILE A 17 12.32 -6.16 -2.32
C ILE A 17 11.04 -5.47 -2.83
N PRO A 18 10.71 -5.51 -4.12
CA PRO A 18 9.46 -4.95 -4.63
C PRO A 18 8.24 -5.69 -4.08
N ASP A 19 7.07 -5.06 -4.07
CA ASP A 19 5.84 -5.66 -3.53
C ASP A 19 5.53 -7.02 -4.14
N THR A 20 5.77 -7.17 -5.44
CA THR A 20 5.54 -8.40 -6.20
C THR A 20 6.29 -9.62 -5.66
N ASP A 21 7.48 -9.39 -5.11
CA ASP A 21 8.40 -10.45 -4.67
C ASP A 21 8.51 -10.54 -3.14
N LEU A 22 8.03 -9.52 -2.42
CA LEU A 22 8.17 -9.37 -0.97
C LEU A 22 7.74 -10.64 -0.21
N ILE A 23 6.61 -11.21 -0.62
CA ILE A 23 5.98 -12.34 0.07
C ILE A 23 6.73 -13.64 -0.21
N ALA A 24 7.42 -13.77 -1.35
CA ALA A 24 8.24 -14.95 -1.62
C ALA A 24 9.40 -15.08 -0.62
N ALA A 25 9.94 -13.94 -0.16
CA ALA A 25 11.01 -13.91 0.83
C ALA A 25 10.58 -14.45 2.21
N SER A 26 9.28 -14.49 2.52
CA SER A 26 8.78 -15.01 3.80
C SER A 26 8.93 -16.54 3.95
N LYS A 27 9.37 -17.24 2.91
CA LYS A 27 9.51 -18.70 2.89
C LYS A 27 10.89 -19.19 3.33
N VAL A 28 11.83 -18.28 3.63
CA VAL A 28 13.20 -18.64 3.99
C VAL A 28 13.26 -19.27 5.38
N ASP A 29 12.85 -18.53 6.41
CA ASP A 29 12.73 -18.99 7.79
C ASP A 29 11.78 -18.09 8.60
N SER A 30 11.66 -18.33 9.91
CA SER A 30 10.79 -17.55 10.79
C SER A 30 11.19 -16.08 10.94
N MET A 31 12.49 -15.78 10.87
CA MET A 31 13.01 -14.41 10.95
C MET A 31 12.58 -13.63 9.71
N TRP A 32 12.81 -14.20 8.52
CA TRP A 32 12.37 -13.60 7.26
C TRP A 32 10.85 -13.46 7.19
N TRP A 33 10.10 -14.43 7.71
CA TRP A 33 8.64 -14.32 7.79
C TRP A 33 8.21 -13.12 8.64
N GLN A 34 8.83 -12.92 9.80
CA GLN A 34 8.54 -11.80 10.68
C GLN A 34 8.90 -10.45 10.03
N GLU A 35 10.07 -10.35 9.42
CA GLU A 35 10.51 -9.10 8.77
C GLU A 35 9.67 -8.75 7.54
N VAL A 36 9.34 -9.73 6.71
CA VAL A 36 8.43 -9.55 5.57
C VAL A 36 7.06 -9.11 6.05
N ARG A 37 6.55 -9.70 7.14
CA ARG A 37 5.27 -9.30 7.73
C ARG A 37 5.31 -7.83 8.16
N GLN A 38 6.33 -7.41 8.91
CA GLN A 38 6.47 -6.02 9.37
C GLN A 38 6.53 -5.04 8.20
N GLU A 39 7.34 -5.34 7.19
CA GLU A 39 7.46 -4.47 6.01
C GLU A 39 6.16 -4.44 5.20
N ALA A 40 5.44 -5.55 5.04
CA ALA A 40 4.15 -5.57 4.35
C ALA A 40 3.11 -4.68 5.06
N TYR A 41 3.02 -4.75 6.40
CA TYR A 41 2.16 -3.86 7.19
C TYR A 41 2.55 -2.38 7.03
N LYS A 42 3.85 -2.09 7.05
CA LYS A 42 4.35 -0.73 6.87
C LYS A 42 3.97 -0.18 5.50
N ARG A 43 4.14 -0.96 4.43
CA ARG A 43 3.76 -0.57 3.06
C ARG A 43 2.26 -0.38 2.91
N TRP A 44 1.46 -1.29 3.46
CA TRP A 44 0.00 -1.16 3.49
C TRP A 44 -0.45 0.17 4.11
N LYS A 45 0.11 0.54 5.28
CA LYS A 45 -0.17 1.82 5.97
C LYS A 45 0.37 3.03 5.21
N ASN A 46 1.54 2.91 4.58
CA ASN A 46 2.10 3.97 3.75
C ASN A 46 1.20 4.25 2.54
N TYR A 47 0.69 3.22 1.86
CA TYR A 47 -0.25 3.42 0.76
C TYR A 47 -1.52 4.12 1.22
N ALA A 48 -2.14 3.69 2.32
CA ALA A 48 -3.31 4.36 2.90
C ALA A 48 -3.04 5.86 3.15
N THR A 49 -1.86 6.18 3.70
CA THR A 49 -1.45 7.55 4.01
C THR A 49 -1.25 8.39 2.75
N ILE A 50 -0.58 7.84 1.73
CA ILE A 50 -0.34 8.54 0.46
C ILE A 50 -1.67 8.81 -0.25
N ILE A 51 -2.55 7.82 -0.32
CA ILE A 51 -3.90 7.95 -0.91
C ILE A 51 -4.66 9.08 -0.21
N GLY A 52 -4.71 9.08 1.13
CA GLY A 52 -5.35 10.13 1.91
C GLY A 52 -4.77 11.53 1.63
N ASN A 53 -3.44 11.64 1.52
CA ASN A 53 -2.79 12.91 1.16
C ASN A 53 -3.15 13.40 -0.25
N ILE A 54 -3.31 12.49 -1.22
CA ILE A 54 -3.74 12.86 -2.57
C ILE A 54 -5.19 13.35 -2.55
N TYR A 55 -6.09 12.69 -1.80
CA TYR A 55 -7.46 13.20 -1.62
C TYR A 55 -7.49 14.63 -1.08
N TRP A 56 -6.65 14.95 -0.09
CA TRP A 56 -6.51 16.33 0.41
C TRP A 56 -6.04 17.31 -0.67
N LYS A 57 -5.11 16.89 -1.53
CA LYS A 57 -4.65 17.71 -2.67
C LYS A 57 -5.75 17.95 -3.69
N ILE A 58 -6.56 16.93 -4.02
CA ILE A 58 -7.72 17.06 -4.91
C ILE A 58 -8.72 18.07 -4.33
N GLN A 59 -8.99 18.03 -3.02
CA GLN A 59 -9.86 19.01 -2.38
C GLN A 59 -9.27 20.43 -2.43
N ALA A 60 -7.97 20.57 -2.21
CA ALA A 60 -7.30 21.86 -2.25
C ALA A 60 -7.34 22.50 -3.65
N ILE A 61 -7.10 21.71 -4.71
CA ILE A 61 -7.16 22.21 -6.08
C ILE A 61 -8.60 22.54 -6.51
N GLY A 62 -9.59 21.77 -6.05
CA GLY A 62 -11.01 22.12 -6.25
C GLY A 62 -11.36 23.50 -5.67
N LYS A 63 -10.87 23.81 -4.47
CA LYS A 63 -11.06 25.13 -3.85
C LYS A 63 -10.37 26.26 -4.63
N GLN A 64 -9.23 25.99 -5.27
CA GLN A 64 -8.56 26.99 -6.12
C GLN A 64 -9.37 27.26 -7.39
N PHE A 65 -9.91 26.20 -8.02
CA PHE A 65 -10.78 26.33 -9.18
C PHE A 65 -12.07 27.10 -8.85
N GLU A 66 -12.73 26.79 -7.73
CA GLU A 66 -13.94 27.49 -7.27
C GLU A 66 -13.71 28.99 -7.03
N LYS A 67 -12.49 29.37 -6.60
CA LYS A 67 -12.10 30.78 -6.42
C LYS A 67 -11.74 31.49 -7.73
N GLY A 68 -11.54 30.74 -8.82
CA GLY A 68 -11.02 31.26 -10.09
C GLY A 68 -9.50 31.46 -10.10
N ASP A 69 -8.77 30.89 -9.13
CA ASP A 69 -7.31 30.99 -9.07
C ASP A 69 -6.62 30.18 -10.18
N ILE A 70 -7.32 29.17 -10.71
CA ILE A 70 -6.88 28.31 -11.82
C ILE A 70 -8.03 28.12 -12.82
N ASP A 71 -7.70 27.89 -14.09
CA ASP A 71 -8.69 27.58 -15.12
C ASP A 71 -9.13 26.10 -15.09
N TRP A 72 -10.20 25.81 -15.85
CA TRP A 72 -10.76 24.46 -15.97
C TRP A 72 -9.75 23.44 -16.52
N ILE A 73 -8.95 23.82 -17.52
CA ILE A 73 -8.01 22.90 -18.19
C ILE A 73 -6.93 22.45 -17.20
N THR A 74 -6.38 23.40 -16.44
CA THR A 74 -5.38 23.16 -15.41
C THR A 74 -5.95 22.31 -14.28
N PHE A 75 -7.17 22.60 -13.84
CA PHE A 75 -7.85 21.79 -12.83
C PHE A 75 -8.07 20.36 -13.30
N GLU A 76 -8.61 20.18 -14.51
CA GLU A 76 -8.95 18.87 -15.07
C GLU A 76 -7.71 17.99 -15.26
N ASP A 77 -6.62 18.52 -15.84
CA ASP A 77 -5.37 17.78 -16.08
C ASP A 77 -4.71 17.28 -14.78
N VAL A 78 -4.63 18.16 -13.77
CA VAL A 78 -4.05 17.79 -12.47
C VAL A 78 -4.95 16.83 -11.71
N ASN A 79 -6.28 17.02 -11.77
CA ASN A 79 -7.24 16.13 -11.13
C ASN A 79 -7.24 14.72 -11.77
N ASP A 80 -7.16 14.63 -13.10
CA ASP A 80 -7.04 13.33 -13.80
C ASP A 80 -5.75 12.61 -13.40
N SER A 81 -4.63 13.35 -13.34
CA SER A 81 -3.35 12.82 -12.87
C SER A 81 -3.43 12.25 -11.45
N TYR A 82 -4.08 12.97 -10.52
CA TYR A 82 -4.25 12.47 -9.15
C TYR A 82 -5.18 11.25 -9.06
N LYS A 83 -6.24 11.19 -9.87
CA LYS A 83 -7.12 10.00 -9.92
C LYS A 83 -6.35 8.76 -10.37
N ARG A 84 -5.57 8.85 -11.45
CA ARG A 84 -4.72 7.75 -11.92
C ARG A 84 -3.72 7.28 -10.85
N TRP A 85 -3.18 8.22 -10.08
CA TRP A 85 -2.29 7.88 -8.96
C TRP A 85 -3.03 7.15 -7.85
N ILE A 86 -4.23 7.60 -7.47
CA ILE A 86 -5.07 6.91 -6.48
C ILE A 86 -5.39 5.49 -6.95
N ASP A 87 -5.76 5.30 -8.21
CA ASP A 87 -6.08 3.98 -8.75
C ASP A 87 -4.88 3.03 -8.62
N CYS A 88 -3.71 3.45 -9.11
CA CYS A 88 -2.49 2.65 -9.03
C CYS A 88 -2.06 2.35 -7.58
N LEU A 89 -2.14 3.33 -6.68
CA LEU A 89 -1.80 3.12 -5.27
C LEU A 89 -2.80 2.19 -4.57
N THR A 90 -4.07 2.27 -4.93
CA THR A 90 -5.13 1.41 -4.39
C THR A 90 -4.91 -0.04 -4.85
N GLU A 91 -4.57 -0.26 -6.12
CA GLU A 91 -4.21 -1.59 -6.63
C GLU A 91 -3.02 -2.20 -5.86
N ASN A 92 -1.96 -1.41 -5.65
CA ASN A 92 -0.79 -1.87 -4.88
C ASN A 92 -1.15 -2.15 -3.42
N GLN A 93 -1.99 -1.31 -2.81
CA GLN A 93 -2.47 -1.52 -1.46
C GLN A 93 -3.25 -2.83 -1.33
N LEU A 94 -4.21 -3.07 -2.23
CA LEU A 94 -5.03 -4.28 -2.27
C LEU A 94 -4.18 -5.52 -2.54
N TYR A 95 -3.19 -5.41 -3.42
CA TYR A 95 -2.26 -6.50 -3.69
C TYR A 95 -1.56 -6.96 -2.41
N ILE A 96 -0.98 -6.03 -1.64
CA ILE A 96 -0.31 -6.35 -0.37
C ILE A 96 -1.30 -7.00 0.61
N MET A 97 -2.48 -6.40 0.78
CA MET A 97 -3.53 -6.92 1.68
C MET A 97 -3.92 -8.36 1.31
N GLU A 98 -4.12 -8.64 0.02
CA GLU A 98 -4.47 -9.97 -0.46
C GLU A 98 -3.37 -10.99 -0.16
N LYS A 99 -2.11 -10.62 -0.41
CA LYS A 99 -0.99 -11.53 -0.14
C LYS A 99 -0.78 -11.76 1.35
N MET A 100 -0.90 -10.73 2.18
CA MET A 100 -0.81 -10.88 3.64
C MET A 100 -1.89 -11.84 4.15
N LEU A 101 -3.12 -11.69 3.67
CA LEU A 101 -4.23 -12.57 4.05
C LEU A 101 -3.97 -14.02 3.63
N LYS A 102 -3.62 -14.25 2.35
CA LYS A 102 -3.38 -15.59 1.80
C LYS A 102 -2.22 -16.34 2.47
N ASN A 103 -1.24 -15.61 3.03
CA ASN A 103 -0.06 -16.20 3.65
C ASN A 103 -0.13 -16.21 5.19
N GLY A 104 -1.32 -15.98 5.77
CA GLY A 104 -1.53 -16.05 7.22
C GLY A 104 -0.76 -14.98 8.01
N MET A 105 -0.42 -13.86 7.36
CA MET A 105 0.32 -12.75 7.99
C MET A 105 -0.60 -11.79 8.74
N VAL A 106 -1.92 -11.89 8.58
CA VAL A 106 -2.90 -11.10 9.34
C VAL A 106 -3.36 -11.91 10.54
N VAL A 107 -2.91 -11.49 11.73
CA VAL A 107 -3.13 -12.23 12.98
C VAL A 107 -4.28 -11.62 13.79
N ASP A 108 -4.44 -10.30 13.71
CA ASP A 108 -5.52 -9.58 14.40
C ASP A 108 -6.85 -9.76 13.65
N LEU A 109 -7.92 -10.03 14.41
CA LEU A 109 -9.24 -10.30 13.84
C LEU A 109 -9.83 -9.06 13.18
N GLN A 110 -9.67 -7.88 13.79
CA GLN A 110 -10.22 -6.63 13.25
C GLN A 110 -9.48 -6.21 11.97
N GLU A 111 -8.16 -6.35 11.93
CA GLU A 111 -7.36 -6.13 10.72
C GLU A 111 -7.79 -7.09 9.60
N ARG A 112 -8.04 -8.35 9.95
CA ARG A 112 -8.51 -9.37 9.00
C ARG A 112 -9.87 -9.01 8.41
N GLU A 113 -10.85 -8.66 9.24
CA GLU A 113 -12.18 -8.24 8.79
C GLU A 113 -12.09 -7.01 7.88
N THR A 114 -11.24 -6.03 8.24
CA THR A 114 -11.01 -4.83 7.43
C THR A 114 -10.45 -5.18 6.04
N ILE A 115 -9.46 -6.09 6.00
CA ILE A 115 -8.84 -6.54 4.75
C ILE A 115 -9.84 -7.35 3.91
N GLU A 116 -10.55 -8.31 4.52
CA GLU A 116 -11.53 -9.14 3.83
C GLU A 116 -12.67 -8.29 3.25
N TYR A 117 -13.15 -7.30 3.99
CA TYR A 117 -14.15 -6.35 3.51
C TYR A 117 -13.65 -5.55 2.31
N ALA A 118 -12.48 -4.91 2.42
CA ALA A 118 -11.92 -4.10 1.34
C ALA A 118 -11.66 -4.91 0.06
N LEU A 119 -11.19 -6.16 0.19
CA LEU A 119 -11.00 -7.07 -0.94
C LEU A 119 -12.32 -7.55 -1.55
N SER A 120 -13.39 -7.62 -0.76
CA SER A 120 -14.72 -8.04 -1.24
C SER A 120 -15.40 -6.95 -2.07
N GLU A 121 -15.30 -5.68 -1.66
CA GLU A 121 -15.87 -4.53 -2.39
C GLU A 121 -15.27 -4.42 -3.80
N GLN A 122 -13.99 -4.73 -3.96
CA GLN A 122 -13.27 -4.63 -5.23
C GLN A 122 -13.59 -5.78 -6.20
N ARG A 123 -14.17 -6.89 -5.72
CA ARG A 123 -14.60 -8.01 -6.59
C ARG A 123 -15.90 -7.74 -7.33
N TRP A 124 -16.63 -6.68 -6.98
CA TRP A 124 -17.91 -6.29 -7.59
C TRP A 124 -17.79 -5.10 -8.56
N GLY A 125 -16.57 -4.81 -9.05
CA GLY A 125 -16.34 -3.87 -10.15
C GLY A 125 -16.92 -4.33 -11.47
#